data_AF-A0A9X2ZB66-F1
#
_entry.id   AF-A0A9X2ZB66-F1
#
_cell.length_a   1.000
_cell.length_b   1.000
_cell.length_c   1.000
_cell.angle_alpha   90.00
_cell.angle_beta   90.00
_cell.angle_gamma   90.00
#
_symmetry.space_group_name_H-M   'P 1'
#
loop_
_entity.id
_entity.type
_entity.pdbx_description
1 polymer ?
#
loop_
_entity_poly.entity_id
_entity_poly.type
_entity_poly.pdbx_seq_one_letter_code
_entity_poly.pdbx_strand_id
1 'polypeptide(L)'
;MRRVAATVTVVLTVGVTGCFGAGSAAADDPRFPAPPDPSGTGAPPLGTPGRAYALGGAHVLGIPYDEYIMRTGADWFPGLNRQIVDYPAGQVQGHTLERLFPGIGRLDDDFPGLGIDGFSVGESVDIGTPNVINAVRAGGPGTAIGLSEGAMVLNDVQNKLAYDPAAPPPNELSFAMYGDPVGKHAFGESFLTQMFPVGSVVPSLDYRIQPRVDSQYDTYQFVSAYDSIADWPDRPDNWMSVANAIVGLATGHTAVAFTNPSMVPAKNIVTTVNSRGAKNTTIMIPEQHLPLVLPFKYLGVPTETLNELDAVLQPDVDAGYSRNDDPATAPVTVDPVHGYDPAAVTAPATEAAFGGGSDPASQLLAGLQYVLNHQGKP
;
A
#
# COMPACT_ATOMS: atom_id res chain seq x y z
N MET A 1 -19.56 14.12 15.83
CA MET A 1 -18.56 14.42 14.78
C MET A 1 -17.70 13.20 14.43
N ARG A 2 -17.05 12.49 15.38
CA ARG A 2 -16.33 11.21 15.09
C ARG A 2 -17.12 10.16 14.30
N ARG A 3 -18.43 10.01 14.59
CA ARG A 3 -19.29 9.06 13.85
C ARG A 3 -19.57 9.47 12.40
N VAL A 4 -19.60 10.76 12.09
CA VAL A 4 -19.90 11.27 10.74
C VAL A 4 -18.68 11.14 9.84
N ALA A 5 -17.48 11.42 10.35
CA ALA A 5 -16.22 11.18 9.64
C ALA A 5 -16.05 9.69 9.29
N ALA A 6 -16.32 8.78 10.24
CA ALA A 6 -16.28 7.34 9.98
C ALA A 6 -17.28 6.89 8.90
N THR A 7 -18.50 7.44 8.89
CA THR A 7 -19.52 7.08 7.88
C THR A 7 -19.18 7.61 6.49
N VAL A 8 -18.65 8.82 6.35
CA VAL A 8 -18.25 9.39 5.05
C VAL A 8 -17.02 8.68 4.48
N THR A 9 -16.04 8.33 5.33
CA THR A 9 -14.84 7.60 4.86
C THR A 9 -15.14 6.15 4.49
N VAL A 10 -15.99 5.44 5.25
CA VAL A 10 -16.44 4.09 4.87
C VAL A 10 -17.15 4.11 3.52
N VAL A 11 -17.94 5.14 3.20
CA VAL A 11 -18.60 5.26 1.88
C VAL A 11 -17.60 5.54 0.76
N LEU A 12 -16.51 6.27 1.01
CA LEU A 12 -15.47 6.52 0.02
C LEU A 12 -14.58 5.30 -0.24
N THR A 13 -14.28 4.49 0.79
CA THR A 13 -13.59 3.20 0.62
C THR A 13 -14.45 2.20 -0.17
N VAL A 14 -15.79 2.29 -0.04
CA VAL A 14 -16.76 1.45 -0.76
C VAL A 14 -16.87 1.78 -2.25
N GLY A 15 -16.52 2.99 -2.68
CA GLY A 15 -16.55 3.34 -4.10
C GLY A 15 -15.40 2.72 -4.89
N VAL A 16 -14.17 2.82 -4.40
CA VAL A 16 -12.97 2.64 -5.25
C VAL A 16 -12.73 1.18 -5.67
N THR A 17 -13.30 0.21 -4.99
CA THR A 17 -12.99 -1.22 -5.22
C THR A 17 -13.99 -1.96 -6.13
N GLY A 18 -15.10 -1.32 -6.52
CA GLY A 18 -16.30 -2.03 -6.99
C GLY A 18 -16.50 -2.26 -8.49
N CYS A 19 -15.73 -1.69 -9.41
CA CYS A 19 -16.08 -1.77 -10.83
C CYS A 19 -14.82 -1.78 -11.70
N PHE A 20 -14.72 -2.64 -12.72
CA PHE A 20 -14.66 -2.27 -14.16
C PHE A 20 -14.32 -3.53 -14.98
N GLY A 21 -15.32 -4.04 -15.71
CA GLY A 21 -15.18 -5.20 -16.58
C GLY A 21 -14.95 -4.86 -18.06
N ALA A 22 -14.42 -5.90 -18.74
CA ALA A 22 -14.48 -6.29 -20.15
C ALA A 22 -13.54 -5.64 -21.19
N GLY A 23 -12.59 -6.46 -21.66
CA GLY A 23 -11.90 -6.32 -22.95
C GLY A 23 -10.68 -7.23 -23.06
N SER A 24 -10.85 -8.45 -23.59
CA SER A 24 -9.76 -9.39 -23.83
C SER A 24 -9.02 -9.09 -25.14
N ALA A 25 -7.69 -9.04 -25.08
CA ALA A 25 -6.82 -9.15 -26.24
C ALA A 25 -5.64 -10.07 -25.91
N ALA A 26 -5.47 -11.11 -26.71
CA ALA A 26 -4.33 -12.03 -26.64
C ALA A 26 -3.18 -11.46 -27.48
N ALA A 27 -1.95 -11.49 -26.97
CA ALA A 27 -0.76 -11.36 -27.79
C ALA A 27 0.48 -11.97 -27.11
N ASP A 28 1.35 -12.50 -27.96
CA ASP A 28 2.45 -13.43 -27.70
C ASP A 28 3.67 -12.84 -26.96
N ASP A 29 4.40 -13.73 -26.27
CA ASP A 29 5.68 -13.51 -25.59
C ASP A 29 6.78 -12.91 -26.49
N PRO A 30 7.44 -11.82 -26.03
CA PRO A 30 8.82 -11.58 -26.38
C PRO A 30 9.70 -11.51 -25.12
N ARG A 31 10.78 -12.30 -25.13
CA ARG A 31 11.84 -12.22 -24.12
C ARG A 31 12.55 -10.86 -24.21
N PHE A 32 12.62 -10.13 -23.11
CA PHE A 32 13.32 -8.85 -22.99
C PHE A 32 14.40 -8.86 -21.87
N PRO A 33 15.38 -7.93 -21.93
CA PRO A 33 16.71 -8.11 -21.37
C PRO A 33 16.81 -7.78 -19.88
N ALA A 34 17.89 -8.26 -19.28
CA ALA A 34 18.18 -8.15 -17.85
C ALA A 34 18.26 -6.69 -17.35
N PRO A 35 17.88 -6.42 -16.08
CA PRO A 35 17.99 -5.09 -15.47
C PRO A 35 19.45 -4.58 -15.45
N PRO A 36 19.66 -3.25 -15.51
CA PRO A 36 21.00 -2.67 -15.45
C PRO A 36 21.70 -2.90 -14.10
N ASP A 37 23.03 -3.03 -14.18
CA ASP A 37 23.97 -3.35 -13.10
C ASP A 37 24.08 -2.20 -12.06
N PRO A 38 23.86 -2.45 -10.75
CA PRO A 38 23.94 -1.43 -9.71
C PRO A 38 25.39 -1.13 -9.35
N SER A 39 26.09 -0.38 -10.19
CA SER A 39 27.39 0.20 -9.83
C SER A 39 27.20 1.53 -9.09
N GLY A 40 26.86 1.44 -7.81
CA GLY A 40 26.82 2.55 -6.86
C GLY A 40 27.14 2.04 -5.45
N THR A 41 28.21 2.55 -4.86
CA THR A 41 28.82 2.08 -3.60
C THR A 41 27.86 2.02 -2.39
N GLY A 42 27.53 0.82 -1.93
CA GLY A 42 27.96 0.36 -0.60
C GLY A 42 27.02 0.46 0.60
N ALA A 43 25.70 0.48 0.43
CA ALA A 43 24.80 0.03 1.49
C ALA A 43 24.58 -1.49 1.36
N PRO A 44 24.66 -2.30 2.44
CA PRO A 44 24.25 -3.69 2.35
C PRO A 44 22.80 -3.77 1.85
N PRO A 45 22.46 -4.77 1.02
CA PRO A 45 21.08 -4.94 0.57
C PRO A 45 20.15 -5.00 1.78
N LEU A 46 19.01 -4.31 1.70
CA LEU A 46 18.01 -4.33 2.76
C LEU A 46 17.47 -5.75 2.93
N GLY A 47 17.04 -6.07 4.15
CA GLY A 47 16.41 -7.34 4.47
C GLY A 47 17.34 -8.55 4.48
N THR A 48 16.73 -9.70 4.69
CA THR A 48 17.40 -11.00 4.74
C THR A 48 17.57 -11.53 3.31
N PRO A 49 18.81 -11.86 2.89
CA PRO A 49 19.06 -12.45 1.58
C PRO A 49 18.36 -13.80 1.40
N GLY A 50 18.17 -14.21 0.15
CA GLY A 50 17.55 -15.49 -0.19
C GLY A 50 16.25 -15.27 -0.95
N ARG A 51 15.13 -15.74 -0.40
CA ARG A 51 13.83 -15.64 -1.07
C ARG A 51 13.15 -14.30 -0.81
N ALA A 52 12.33 -13.86 -1.75
CA ALA A 52 11.32 -12.84 -1.53
C ALA A 52 9.95 -13.53 -1.51
N TYR A 53 9.34 -13.67 -0.34
CA TYR A 53 7.99 -14.21 -0.17
C TYR A 53 6.99 -13.08 -0.38
N ALA A 54 6.55 -12.90 -1.62
CA ALA A 54 5.83 -11.73 -2.05
C ALA A 54 4.30 -11.97 -2.05
N LEU A 55 3.57 -11.01 -1.49
CA LEU A 55 2.11 -10.94 -1.46
C LEU A 55 1.65 -9.60 -2.03
N GLY A 56 0.67 -9.68 -2.93
CA GLY A 56 0.02 -8.49 -3.49
C GLY A 56 -0.99 -7.90 -2.53
N GLY A 57 -1.43 -6.67 -2.81
CA GLY A 57 -2.64 -6.09 -2.23
C GLY A 57 -3.89 -6.51 -3.01
N ALA A 58 -4.97 -5.72 -2.90
CA ALA A 58 -6.15 -5.91 -3.75
C ALA A 58 -5.78 -5.92 -5.25
N HIS A 59 -6.51 -6.70 -6.04
CA HIS A 59 -6.27 -6.82 -7.48
C HIS A 59 -6.45 -5.45 -8.17
N VAL A 60 -5.39 -4.96 -8.82
CA VAL A 60 -5.42 -3.71 -9.59
C VAL A 60 -5.76 -4.04 -11.03
N LEU A 61 -6.87 -3.49 -11.52
CA LEU A 61 -7.33 -3.70 -12.89
C LEU A 61 -6.25 -3.28 -13.90
N GLY A 62 -5.86 -4.25 -14.72
CA GLY A 62 -4.95 -4.04 -15.83
C GLY A 62 -3.53 -4.52 -15.64
N ILE A 63 -3.07 -4.69 -14.42
CA ILE A 63 -1.75 -5.27 -14.18
C ILE A 63 -1.95 -6.76 -13.87
N PRO A 64 -1.34 -7.71 -14.61
CA PRO A 64 -1.30 -9.11 -14.21
C PRO A 64 -0.85 -9.20 -12.76
N TYR A 65 -1.70 -9.77 -11.92
CA TYR A 65 -1.52 -9.78 -10.48
C TYR A 65 -0.17 -10.39 -10.09
N ASP A 66 0.26 -11.43 -10.80
CA ASP A 66 1.55 -12.06 -10.60
C ASP A 66 2.73 -11.12 -10.90
N GLU A 67 2.67 -10.37 -12.00
CA GLU A 67 3.74 -9.43 -12.35
C GLU A 67 3.82 -8.27 -11.34
N TYR A 68 2.66 -7.76 -10.93
CA TYR A 68 2.53 -6.76 -9.89
C TYR A 68 3.22 -7.20 -8.58
N ILE A 69 2.96 -8.43 -8.13
CA ILE A 69 3.58 -9.02 -6.94
C ILE A 69 5.09 -9.17 -7.15
N MET A 70 5.49 -9.70 -8.30
CA MET A 70 6.89 -9.94 -8.63
C MET A 70 7.69 -8.64 -8.77
N ARG A 71 7.06 -7.49 -9.01
CA ARG A 71 7.75 -6.19 -9.04
C ARG A 71 7.72 -5.43 -7.71
N THR A 72 6.80 -5.77 -6.80
CA THR A 72 6.67 -5.10 -5.49
C THR A 72 8.02 -5.11 -4.74
N GLY A 73 8.59 -3.92 -4.51
CA GLY A 73 9.86 -3.73 -3.82
C GLY A 73 11.11 -4.20 -4.56
N ALA A 74 11.06 -4.40 -5.89
CA ALA A 74 12.20 -4.94 -6.67
C ALA A 74 13.46 -4.07 -6.55
N ASP A 75 13.28 -2.75 -6.59
CA ASP A 75 14.40 -1.79 -6.52
C ASP A 75 14.92 -1.60 -5.09
N TRP A 76 14.09 -1.90 -4.08
CA TRP A 76 14.47 -1.86 -2.67
C TRP A 76 15.23 -3.11 -2.22
N PHE A 77 14.90 -4.25 -2.81
CA PHE A 77 15.44 -5.57 -2.46
C PHE A 77 16.01 -6.28 -3.71
N PRO A 78 17.06 -5.71 -4.34
CA PRO A 78 17.64 -6.31 -5.53
C PRO A 78 18.28 -7.68 -5.20
N GLY A 79 18.14 -8.63 -6.13
CA GLY A 79 18.79 -9.94 -6.03
C GLY A 79 18.07 -11.00 -5.18
N LEU A 80 16.89 -10.70 -4.62
CA LEU A 80 16.07 -11.73 -3.99
C LEU A 80 15.45 -12.68 -5.02
N ASN A 81 15.39 -13.97 -4.68
CA ASN A 81 14.67 -14.97 -5.47
C ASN A 81 13.17 -14.87 -5.18
N ARG A 82 12.44 -14.20 -6.06
CA ARG A 82 11.04 -13.84 -5.86
C ARG A 82 10.12 -15.03 -6.06
N GLN A 83 9.21 -15.19 -5.11
CA GLN A 83 8.15 -16.20 -5.10
C GLN A 83 6.85 -15.51 -4.70
N ILE A 84 5.80 -15.75 -5.48
CA ILE A 84 4.44 -15.41 -5.11
C ILE A 84 3.96 -16.40 -4.04
N VAL A 85 3.40 -15.88 -2.94
CA VAL A 85 2.66 -16.69 -1.98
C VAL A 85 1.18 -16.50 -2.24
N ASP A 86 0.55 -17.54 -2.78
CA ASP A 86 -0.86 -17.50 -3.15
C ASP A 86 -1.76 -17.34 -1.93
N TYR A 87 -2.68 -16.40 -2.02
CA TYR A 87 -3.76 -16.18 -1.06
C TYR A 87 -4.92 -15.45 -1.76
N PRO A 88 -6.13 -15.42 -1.20
CA PRO A 88 -7.31 -14.93 -1.91
C PRO A 88 -7.23 -13.45 -2.35
N ALA A 89 -6.52 -12.60 -1.62
CA ALA A 89 -6.54 -11.14 -1.76
C ALA A 89 -7.99 -10.62 -1.76
N GLY A 90 -8.56 -10.62 -0.56
CA GLY A 90 -9.98 -10.46 -0.30
C GLY A 90 -10.53 -9.12 -0.75
N GLN A 91 -11.85 -9.07 -0.85
CA GLN A 91 -12.55 -7.87 -1.30
C GLN A 91 -13.08 -7.06 -0.12
N VAL A 92 -13.12 -5.75 -0.31
CA VAL A 92 -13.87 -4.86 0.57
C VAL A 92 -15.32 -5.29 0.49
N GLN A 93 -15.92 -5.51 1.66
CA GLN A 93 -17.27 -6.01 1.89
C GLN A 93 -17.48 -7.51 1.62
N GLY A 94 -17.02 -8.09 0.51
CA GLY A 94 -17.02 -9.56 0.24
C GLY A 94 -18.20 -10.36 0.84
N HIS A 95 -17.92 -11.55 1.41
CA HIS A 95 -18.91 -12.36 2.15
C HIS A 95 -19.62 -11.62 3.31
N THR A 96 -19.15 -10.45 3.73
CA THR A 96 -19.84 -9.64 4.76
C THR A 96 -21.17 -9.10 4.24
N LEU A 97 -21.30 -8.81 2.93
CA LEU A 97 -22.57 -8.37 2.35
C LEU A 97 -23.60 -9.49 2.32
N GLU A 98 -23.20 -10.69 1.93
CA GLU A 98 -24.07 -11.87 1.98
C GLU A 98 -24.53 -12.19 3.42
N ARG A 99 -23.65 -12.00 4.42
CA ARG A 99 -24.01 -12.18 5.83
C ARG A 99 -24.97 -11.10 6.36
N LEU A 100 -24.88 -9.86 5.87
CA LEU A 100 -25.76 -8.75 6.28
C LEU A 100 -27.07 -8.71 5.48
N PHE A 101 -27.05 -9.16 4.22
CA PHE A 101 -28.16 -9.17 3.28
C PHE A 101 -28.19 -10.52 2.53
N PRO A 102 -28.72 -11.60 3.15
CA PRO A 102 -28.74 -12.92 2.55
C PRO A 102 -29.43 -12.93 1.17
N GLY A 103 -28.74 -13.47 0.16
CA GLY A 103 -29.18 -13.54 -1.24
C GLY A 103 -28.65 -12.44 -2.14
N ILE A 104 -27.82 -11.51 -1.65
CA ILE A 104 -27.20 -10.43 -2.45
C ILE A 104 -26.07 -10.94 -3.33
N GLY A 105 -25.41 -12.05 -2.97
CA GLY A 105 -24.43 -12.75 -3.81
C GLY A 105 -24.97 -13.20 -5.17
N ARG A 106 -26.30 -13.33 -5.31
CA ARG A 106 -26.96 -13.58 -6.60
C ARG A 106 -26.81 -12.43 -7.61
N LEU A 107 -26.38 -11.25 -7.17
CA LEU A 107 -26.03 -10.16 -8.07
C LEU A 107 -24.71 -10.45 -8.82
N ASP A 108 -23.84 -11.33 -8.33
CA ASP A 108 -22.67 -11.80 -9.09
C ASP A 108 -23.09 -12.68 -10.29
N ASP A 109 -24.27 -13.33 -10.25
CA ASP A 109 -24.81 -14.08 -11.42
C ASP A 109 -25.14 -13.14 -12.58
N ASP A 110 -25.62 -11.92 -12.27
CA ASP A 110 -26.02 -10.91 -13.24
C ASP A 110 -24.85 -9.95 -13.60
N PHE A 111 -23.86 -9.81 -12.71
CA PHE A 111 -22.67 -8.95 -12.87
C PHE A 111 -21.39 -9.65 -12.39
N PRO A 112 -20.88 -10.65 -13.15
CA PRO A 112 -19.71 -11.40 -12.76
C PRO A 112 -18.48 -10.50 -12.59
N GLY A 113 -17.85 -10.57 -11.41
CA GLY A 113 -16.65 -9.79 -11.06
C GLY A 113 -16.87 -8.62 -10.11
N LEU A 114 -18.10 -8.35 -9.66
CA LEU A 114 -18.36 -7.41 -8.55
C LEU A 114 -17.85 -7.95 -7.21
N GLY A 115 -17.75 -9.28 -7.10
CA GLY A 115 -17.21 -10.03 -5.97
C GLY A 115 -17.97 -9.81 -4.66
N ILE A 116 -19.28 -9.69 -4.82
CA ILE A 116 -20.26 -9.61 -3.73
C ILE A 116 -20.28 -10.94 -2.94
N ASP A 117 -19.82 -12.05 -3.53
CA ASP A 117 -19.60 -13.35 -2.87
C ASP A 117 -18.11 -13.78 -2.84
N GLY A 118 -17.17 -12.82 -2.84
CA GLY A 118 -15.74 -13.09 -2.69
C GLY A 118 -15.31 -13.19 -1.21
N PHE A 119 -14.16 -13.83 -0.96
CA PHE A 119 -13.53 -13.81 0.37
C PHE A 119 -13.42 -12.37 0.89
N SER A 120 -13.84 -12.15 2.12
CA SER A 120 -13.54 -10.91 2.83
C SER A 120 -12.04 -10.77 3.10
N VAL A 121 -11.58 -9.54 3.36
CA VAL A 121 -10.19 -9.28 3.78
C VAL A 121 -9.83 -10.10 5.03
N GLY A 122 -10.74 -10.23 5.99
CA GLY A 122 -10.54 -11.06 7.17
C GLY A 122 -10.25 -12.53 6.84
N GLU A 123 -11.10 -13.16 6.02
CA GLU A 123 -10.91 -14.55 5.60
C GLU A 123 -9.64 -14.73 4.76
N SER A 124 -9.34 -13.76 3.91
CA SER A 124 -8.12 -13.77 3.10
C SER A 124 -6.85 -13.69 3.95
N VAL A 125 -6.84 -12.86 5.01
CA VAL A 125 -5.72 -12.82 5.97
C VAL A 125 -5.57 -14.14 6.73
N ASP A 126 -6.69 -14.76 7.13
CA ASP A 126 -6.70 -16.07 7.81
C ASP A 126 -6.13 -17.19 6.94
N ILE A 127 -6.30 -17.12 5.61
CA ILE A 127 -5.74 -18.07 4.64
C ILE A 127 -4.28 -17.73 4.29
N GLY A 128 -3.97 -16.46 4.02
CA GLY A 128 -2.65 -16.03 3.59
C GLY A 128 -1.58 -16.27 4.66
N THR A 129 -1.94 -16.11 5.93
CA THR A 129 -0.98 -16.24 7.03
C THR A 129 -0.33 -17.63 7.13
N PRO A 130 -1.07 -18.75 7.24
CA PRO A 130 -0.46 -20.07 7.22
C PRO A 130 0.28 -20.36 5.90
N ASN A 131 -0.16 -19.81 4.76
CA ASN A 131 0.54 -19.98 3.48
C ASN A 131 1.94 -19.35 3.51
N VAL A 132 2.08 -18.14 4.05
CA VAL A 132 3.39 -17.49 4.22
C VAL A 132 4.28 -18.28 5.17
N ILE A 133 3.77 -18.68 6.34
CA ILE A 133 4.55 -19.46 7.31
C ILE A 133 5.05 -20.77 6.69
N ASN A 134 4.20 -21.47 5.92
CA ASN A 134 4.59 -22.69 5.23
C ASN A 134 5.63 -22.44 4.13
N ALA A 135 5.48 -21.34 3.36
CA ALA A 135 6.44 -20.96 2.33
C ALA A 135 7.82 -20.62 2.94
N VAL A 136 7.85 -19.89 4.07
CA VAL A 136 9.08 -19.60 4.82
C VAL A 136 9.75 -20.89 5.29
N ARG A 137 9.00 -21.79 5.94
CA ARG A 137 9.53 -23.08 6.43
C ARG A 137 10.07 -23.97 5.31
N ALA A 138 9.42 -23.97 4.14
CA ALA A 138 9.85 -24.78 2.99
C ALA A 138 10.99 -24.15 2.19
N GLY A 139 11.02 -22.81 2.12
CA GLY A 139 11.92 -22.07 1.24
C GLY A 139 13.22 -21.60 1.89
N GLY A 140 13.29 -21.53 3.22
CA GLY A 140 14.47 -21.09 3.97
C GLY A 140 14.56 -19.57 4.16
N PRO A 141 15.78 -19.03 4.35
CA PRO A 141 15.95 -17.61 4.64
C PRO A 141 15.44 -16.67 3.55
N GLY A 142 14.92 -15.52 3.95
CA GLY A 142 14.45 -14.51 3.00
C GLY A 142 13.70 -13.33 3.61
N THR A 143 13.21 -12.45 2.74
CA THR A 143 12.38 -11.31 3.12
C THR A 143 10.93 -11.56 2.70
N ALA A 144 9.99 -11.46 3.63
CA ALA A 144 8.57 -11.45 3.32
C ALA A 144 8.14 -10.04 2.92
N ILE A 145 7.52 -9.89 1.74
CA ILE A 145 7.20 -8.61 1.12
C ILE A 145 5.69 -8.55 0.91
N GLY A 146 5.01 -7.56 1.49
CA GLY A 146 3.56 -7.44 1.44
C GLY A 146 3.14 -6.01 1.15
N LEU A 147 2.18 -5.87 0.24
CA LEU A 147 1.57 -4.59 -0.13
C LEU A 147 0.11 -4.55 0.30
N SER A 148 -0.32 -3.47 0.95
CA SER A 148 -1.71 -3.25 1.38
C SER A 148 -2.22 -4.43 2.24
N GLU A 149 -3.23 -5.18 1.78
CA GLU A 149 -3.68 -6.41 2.43
C GLU A 149 -2.56 -7.44 2.67
N GLY A 150 -1.60 -7.56 1.75
CA GLY A 150 -0.43 -8.42 1.95
C GLY A 150 0.37 -8.02 3.19
N ALA A 151 0.44 -6.73 3.53
CA ALA A 151 1.05 -6.28 4.78
C ALA A 151 0.22 -6.67 6.02
N MET A 152 -1.11 -6.72 5.92
CA MET A 152 -1.98 -7.24 6.98
C MET A 152 -1.73 -8.73 7.24
N VAL A 153 -1.54 -9.53 6.18
CA VAL A 153 -1.09 -10.92 6.30
C VAL A 153 0.24 -10.98 7.04
N LEU A 154 1.22 -10.16 6.65
CA LEU A 154 2.53 -10.15 7.28
C LEU A 154 2.49 -9.71 8.75
N ASN A 155 1.58 -8.80 9.13
CA ASN A 155 1.36 -8.48 10.54
C ASN A 155 0.89 -9.69 11.35
N ASP A 156 -0.04 -10.49 10.81
CA ASP A 156 -0.50 -11.71 11.49
C ASP A 156 0.57 -12.83 11.51
N VAL A 157 1.37 -12.94 10.45
CA VAL A 157 2.57 -13.81 10.42
C VAL A 157 3.54 -13.45 11.54
N GLN A 158 3.87 -12.15 11.68
CA GLN A 158 4.77 -11.69 12.73
C GLN A 158 4.22 -11.99 14.13
N ASN A 159 2.93 -11.73 14.36
CA ASN A 159 2.27 -12.04 15.63
C ASN A 159 2.34 -13.53 15.97
N LYS A 160 2.10 -14.43 14.99
CA LYS A 160 2.18 -15.88 15.20
C LYS A 160 3.62 -16.35 15.43
N LEU A 161 4.58 -15.89 14.63
CA LEU A 161 5.99 -16.28 14.76
C LEU A 161 6.67 -15.73 16.02
N ALA A 162 6.18 -14.63 16.59
CA ALA A 162 6.70 -14.08 17.84
C ALA A 162 6.60 -15.08 19.01
N TYR A 163 5.62 -15.99 18.98
CA TYR A 163 5.39 -16.98 20.04
C TYR A 163 5.59 -18.43 19.61
N ASP A 164 5.97 -18.67 18.35
CA ASP A 164 6.21 -20.00 17.84
C ASP A 164 7.62 -20.49 18.24
N PRO A 165 7.76 -21.58 19.02
CA PRO A 165 9.07 -22.13 19.37
C PRO A 165 9.82 -22.71 18.15
N ALA A 166 9.12 -22.95 17.03
CA ALA A 166 9.68 -23.38 15.76
C ALA A 166 9.85 -22.23 14.76
N ALA A 167 9.74 -20.98 15.21
CA ALA A 167 9.95 -19.81 14.35
C ALA A 167 11.39 -19.76 13.81
N PRO A 168 11.60 -19.30 12.57
CA PRO A 168 12.94 -19.06 12.05
C PRO A 168 13.79 -18.19 12.98
N PRO A 169 15.12 -18.41 13.07
CA PRO A 169 16.02 -17.50 13.76
C PRO A 169 15.86 -16.04 13.31
N PRO A 170 16.12 -15.06 14.20
CA PRO A 170 15.98 -13.62 13.89
C PRO A 170 16.69 -13.16 12.61
N ASN A 171 17.80 -13.80 12.25
CA ASN A 171 18.63 -13.46 11.08
C ASN A 171 18.26 -14.23 9.80
N GLU A 172 17.20 -15.04 9.83
CA GLU A 172 16.72 -15.82 8.67
C GLU A 172 15.45 -15.26 8.05
N LEU A 173 14.80 -14.27 8.67
CA LEU A 173 13.59 -13.66 8.14
C LEU A 173 13.53 -12.16 8.45
N SER A 174 13.09 -11.37 7.48
CA SER A 174 12.73 -9.97 7.67
C SER A 174 11.44 -9.64 6.92
N PHE A 175 10.83 -8.50 7.23
CA PHE A 175 9.55 -8.09 6.66
C PHE A 175 9.67 -6.74 5.96
N ALA A 176 9.07 -6.62 4.78
CA ALA A 176 8.91 -5.37 4.04
C ALA A 176 7.42 -5.14 3.80
N MET A 177 6.89 -4.07 4.39
CA MET A 177 5.47 -3.75 4.39
C MET A 177 5.26 -2.43 3.67
N TYR A 178 4.49 -2.47 2.59
CA TYR A 178 4.15 -1.30 1.77
C TYR A 178 2.68 -0.97 2.00
N GLY A 179 2.36 0.28 2.31
CA GLY A 179 0.97 0.71 2.41
C GLY A 179 0.16 -0.04 3.50
N ASP A 180 0.77 -0.41 4.62
CA ASP A 180 0.13 -1.23 5.66
C ASP A 180 -1.15 -0.58 6.23
N PRO A 181 -2.36 -1.16 6.06
CA PRO A 181 -3.60 -0.58 6.56
C PRO A 181 -3.72 -0.54 8.09
N VAL A 182 -2.93 -1.35 8.80
CA VAL A 182 -2.93 -1.49 10.26
C VAL A 182 -1.58 -1.09 10.88
N GLY A 183 -0.84 -0.23 10.17
CA GLY A 183 0.46 0.28 10.57
C GLY A 183 0.40 1.26 11.73
N LYS A 184 1.47 1.23 12.55
CA LYS A 184 1.99 2.35 13.34
C LYS A 184 3.44 2.53 12.93
N HIS A 185 3.85 3.75 12.63
CA HIS A 185 5.18 4.06 12.13
C HIS A 185 5.72 5.36 12.76
N ALA A 186 6.97 5.70 12.48
CA ALA A 186 7.65 6.83 13.13
C ALA A 186 7.01 8.22 12.88
N PHE A 187 6.13 8.33 11.90
CA PHE A 187 5.56 9.59 11.41
C PHE A 187 4.03 9.65 11.50
N GLY A 188 3.37 8.61 12.03
CA GLY A 188 1.91 8.52 12.01
C GLY A 188 1.37 7.11 12.21
N GLU A 189 0.08 6.99 11.94
CA GLU A 189 -0.67 5.74 12.04
C GLU A 189 -1.58 5.59 10.83
N SER A 190 -1.80 4.34 10.43
CA SER A 190 -2.66 3.98 9.32
C SER A 190 -4.14 4.13 9.68
N PHE A 191 -5.00 4.29 8.67
CA PHE A 191 -6.42 4.59 8.85
C PHE A 191 -7.14 3.61 9.79
N LEU A 192 -6.97 2.29 9.59
CA LEU A 192 -7.67 1.32 10.42
C LEU A 192 -7.18 1.36 11.86
N THR A 193 -5.89 1.58 12.06
CA THR A 193 -5.30 1.74 13.40
C THR A 193 -5.88 2.92 14.17
N GLN A 194 -6.08 4.06 13.50
CA GLN A 194 -6.64 5.26 14.14
C GLN A 194 -8.14 5.13 14.43
N MET A 195 -8.87 4.43 13.56
CA MET A 195 -10.34 4.38 13.61
C MET A 195 -10.90 3.24 14.45
N PHE A 196 -10.17 2.13 14.56
CA PHE A 196 -10.67 0.91 15.18
C PHE A 196 -9.76 0.48 16.34
N PRO A 197 -10.30 0.34 17.57
CA PRO A 197 -9.51 -0.16 18.68
C PRO A 197 -9.16 -1.64 18.50
N VAL A 198 -8.05 -2.08 19.10
CA VAL A 198 -7.67 -3.49 19.16
C VAL A 198 -8.83 -4.35 19.66
N GLY A 199 -9.05 -5.48 18.98
CA GLY A 199 -10.11 -6.44 19.26
C GLY A 199 -11.45 -6.13 18.59
N SER A 200 -11.65 -4.91 18.07
CA SER A 200 -12.84 -4.60 17.27
C SER A 200 -12.76 -5.23 15.87
N VAL A 201 -13.91 -5.52 15.29
CA VAL A 201 -14.03 -6.00 13.90
C VAL A 201 -14.37 -4.81 13.03
N VAL A 202 -13.61 -4.60 11.97
CA VAL A 202 -13.89 -3.65 10.89
C VAL A 202 -15.03 -4.24 10.06
N PRO A 203 -16.26 -3.72 10.15
CA PRO A 203 -17.43 -4.42 9.61
C PRO A 203 -17.35 -4.64 8.10
N SER A 204 -16.84 -3.66 7.35
CA SER A 204 -16.71 -3.77 5.90
C SER A 204 -15.58 -4.69 5.44
N LEU A 205 -14.72 -5.18 6.32
CA LEU A 205 -13.57 -6.02 5.95
C LEU A 205 -13.65 -7.42 6.55
N ASP A 206 -14.59 -7.67 7.47
CA ASP A 206 -14.59 -8.83 8.39
C ASP A 206 -13.25 -9.01 9.13
N TYR A 207 -12.46 -7.94 9.26
CA TYR A 207 -11.12 -8.00 9.80
C TYR A 207 -11.11 -7.57 11.26
N ARG A 208 -10.58 -8.41 12.15
CA ARG A 208 -10.38 -8.07 13.56
C ARG A 208 -9.04 -7.37 13.74
N ILE A 209 -9.05 -6.15 14.30
CA ILE A 209 -7.81 -5.45 14.65
C ILE A 209 -7.04 -6.26 15.69
N GLN A 210 -5.88 -6.76 15.28
CA GLN A 210 -5.00 -7.54 16.15
C GLN A 210 -4.17 -6.61 17.05
N PRO A 211 -3.80 -7.05 18.26
CA PRO A 211 -2.77 -6.36 19.02
C PRO A 211 -1.44 -6.43 18.25
N ARG A 212 -0.67 -5.34 18.27
CA ARG A 212 0.70 -5.35 17.78
C ARG A 212 1.57 -6.06 18.80
N VAL A 213 2.32 -7.06 18.34
CA VAL A 213 3.31 -7.79 19.14
C VAL A 213 4.68 -7.52 18.56
N ASP A 214 5.66 -7.30 19.44
CA ASP A 214 7.05 -7.26 19.01
C ASP A 214 7.47 -8.65 18.51
N SER A 215 7.90 -8.72 17.26
CA SER A 215 8.54 -9.91 16.67
C SER A 215 10.07 -9.82 16.82
N GLN A 216 10.76 -10.93 16.62
CA GLN A 216 12.22 -10.97 16.57
C GLN A 216 12.82 -10.58 15.20
N TYR A 217 12.00 -10.13 14.25
CA TYR A 217 12.43 -9.93 12.86
C TYR A 217 12.50 -8.46 12.49
N ASP A 218 13.56 -8.08 11.79
CA ASP A 218 13.70 -6.73 11.26
C ASP A 218 12.55 -6.42 10.28
N THR A 219 11.92 -5.26 10.45
CA THR A 219 10.76 -4.82 9.67
C THR A 219 11.03 -3.48 9.02
N TYR A 220 10.75 -3.37 7.72
CA TYR A 220 10.79 -2.16 6.92
C TYR A 220 9.36 -1.74 6.57
N GLN A 221 8.94 -0.55 6.98
CA GLN A 221 7.63 0.01 6.71
C GLN A 221 7.78 1.14 5.69
N PHE A 222 7.29 0.93 4.48
CA PHE A 222 7.30 1.88 3.38
C PHE A 222 5.96 2.58 3.33
N VAL A 223 5.99 3.89 3.52
CA VAL A 223 4.80 4.73 3.65
C VAL A 223 4.90 5.83 2.60
N SER A 224 3.93 5.90 1.70
CA SER A 224 3.78 7.06 0.82
C SER A 224 3.23 8.23 1.65
N ALA A 225 3.82 9.41 1.48
CA ALA A 225 3.31 10.61 2.10
C ALA A 225 1.86 10.87 1.66
N TYR A 226 0.98 11.08 2.64
CA TYR A 226 -0.45 11.35 2.43
C TYR A 226 -1.27 10.17 1.86
N ASP A 227 -0.76 8.95 1.91
CA ASP A 227 -1.57 7.77 1.62
C ASP A 227 -2.77 7.66 2.59
N SER A 228 -4.01 7.72 2.10
CA SER A 228 -5.21 7.55 2.94
C SER A 228 -5.28 6.23 3.71
N ILE A 229 -4.52 5.19 3.33
CA ILE A 229 -4.52 3.92 4.03
C ILE A 229 -3.41 3.89 5.07
N ALA A 230 -2.16 4.09 4.65
CA ALA A 230 -1.02 3.92 5.53
C ALA A 230 -0.64 5.17 6.33
N ASP A 231 -1.01 6.37 5.86
CA ASP A 231 -0.59 7.67 6.39
C ASP A 231 -1.79 8.61 6.60
N TRP A 232 -2.75 8.21 7.43
CA TRP A 232 -3.97 8.98 7.64
C TRP A 232 -3.73 10.22 8.53
N PRO A 233 -4.36 11.39 8.25
CA PRO A 233 -4.24 12.57 9.11
C PRO A 233 -4.68 12.31 10.56
N ASP A 234 -3.82 12.65 11.52
CA ASP A 234 -4.12 12.53 12.96
C ASP A 234 -4.98 13.67 13.51
N ARG A 235 -5.23 14.71 12.69
CA ARG A 235 -6.19 15.81 12.93
C ARG A 235 -7.27 15.82 11.85
N PRO A 236 -8.25 14.89 11.92
CA PRO A 236 -9.26 14.74 10.87
C PRO A 236 -10.27 15.90 10.78
N ASP A 237 -10.21 16.88 11.69
CA ASP A 237 -10.94 18.15 11.57
C ASP A 237 -10.30 19.13 10.56
N ASN A 238 -9.05 18.89 10.16
CA ASN A 238 -8.46 19.55 9.00
C ASN A 238 -9.00 18.92 7.71
N TRP A 239 -9.96 19.58 7.08
CA TRP A 239 -10.59 19.05 5.87
C TRP A 239 -9.66 19.03 4.65
N MET A 240 -8.64 19.91 4.61
CA MET A 240 -7.69 19.95 3.49
C MET A 240 -6.77 18.73 3.52
N SER A 241 -6.29 18.35 4.70
CA SER A 241 -5.48 17.13 4.87
C SER A 241 -6.26 15.87 4.53
N VAL A 242 -7.54 15.81 4.91
CA VAL A 242 -8.45 14.70 4.57
C VAL A 242 -8.70 14.63 3.07
N ALA A 243 -9.00 15.75 2.42
CA ALA A 243 -9.19 15.79 0.97
C ALA A 243 -7.92 15.35 0.23
N ASN A 244 -6.76 15.82 0.67
CA ASN A 244 -5.48 15.43 0.11
C ASN A 244 -5.21 13.94 0.31
N ALA A 245 -5.45 13.40 1.51
CA ALA A 245 -5.25 11.98 1.78
C ALA A 245 -6.14 11.10 0.89
N ILE A 246 -7.41 11.47 0.71
CA ILE A 246 -8.35 10.75 -0.17
C ILE A 246 -7.81 10.66 -1.61
N VAL A 247 -7.24 11.75 -2.12
CA VAL A 247 -6.58 11.74 -3.43
C VAL A 247 -5.27 10.94 -3.40
N GLY A 248 -4.60 10.93 -2.25
CA GLY A 248 -3.44 10.10 -1.91
C GLY A 248 -3.67 8.59 -2.09
N LEU A 249 -4.93 8.13 -1.98
CA LEU A 249 -5.28 6.73 -2.27
C LEU A 249 -4.91 6.34 -3.71
N ALA A 250 -5.28 7.18 -4.67
CA ALA A 250 -5.11 6.89 -6.09
C ALA A 250 -3.67 7.08 -6.55
N THR A 251 -2.95 7.99 -5.89
CA THR A 251 -1.60 8.44 -6.29
C THR A 251 -0.52 7.64 -5.58
N GLY A 252 -0.61 7.44 -4.28
CA GLY A 252 0.50 6.90 -3.50
C GLY A 252 0.42 5.44 -3.09
N HIS A 253 -0.79 4.95 -2.76
CA HIS A 253 -0.97 3.70 -2.02
C HIS A 253 -0.32 2.47 -2.70
N THR A 254 -0.55 2.31 -4.00
CA THR A 254 0.03 1.22 -4.79
C THR A 254 1.41 1.59 -5.32
N ALA A 255 1.58 2.85 -5.76
CA ALA A 255 2.80 3.34 -6.39
C ALA A 255 4.04 3.22 -5.49
N VAL A 256 3.85 3.35 -4.16
CA VAL A 256 4.92 3.25 -3.16
C VAL A 256 5.77 1.98 -3.29
N ALA A 257 5.16 0.87 -3.73
CA ALA A 257 5.84 -0.41 -3.92
C ALA A 257 6.83 -0.45 -5.10
N PHE A 258 6.74 0.51 -6.02
CA PHE A 258 7.56 0.61 -7.22
C PHE A 258 8.58 1.75 -7.16
N THR A 259 8.71 2.36 -5.98
CA THR A 259 9.71 3.38 -5.69
C THR A 259 11.08 2.75 -5.49
N ASN A 260 12.11 3.58 -5.36
CA ASN A 260 13.47 3.14 -5.11
C ASN A 260 14.19 4.02 -4.05
N PRO A 261 15.33 3.57 -3.50
CA PRO A 261 16.05 4.28 -2.46
C PRO A 261 16.45 5.73 -2.77
N SER A 262 16.70 6.06 -4.04
CA SER A 262 17.14 7.40 -4.43
C SER A 262 16.06 8.48 -4.28
N MET A 263 14.79 8.06 -4.18
CA MET A 263 13.64 8.94 -4.00
C MET A 263 13.43 9.35 -2.55
N VAL A 264 14.24 8.83 -1.61
CA VAL A 264 14.02 9.02 -0.18
C VAL A 264 15.18 9.78 0.46
N PRO A 265 14.94 10.99 1.02
CA PRO A 265 15.98 11.70 1.75
C PRO A 265 16.25 10.99 3.09
N ALA A 266 17.51 11.01 3.54
CA ALA A 266 17.91 10.29 4.76
C ALA A 266 17.11 10.66 6.02
N LYS A 267 16.64 11.91 6.13
CA LYS A 267 15.78 12.38 7.24
C LYS A 267 14.40 11.69 7.31
N ASN A 268 13.97 11.07 6.22
CA ASN A 268 12.72 10.32 6.16
C ASN A 268 12.85 8.85 6.59
N ILE A 269 14.06 8.43 6.96
CA ILE A 269 14.34 7.06 7.39
C ILE A 269 14.57 7.08 8.90
N VAL A 270 13.65 6.48 9.65
CA VAL A 270 13.73 6.40 11.10
C VAL A 270 13.75 4.94 11.52
N THR A 271 14.80 4.53 12.23
CA THR A 271 14.92 3.18 12.79
C THR A 271 14.78 3.22 14.31
N THR A 272 13.94 2.34 14.84
CA THR A 272 13.81 2.05 16.26
C THR A 272 14.15 0.58 16.53
N VAL A 273 14.45 0.23 17.77
CA VAL A 273 14.68 -1.16 18.19
C VAL A 273 13.60 -1.56 19.19
N ASN A 274 12.92 -2.67 18.92
CA ASN A 274 11.82 -3.15 19.74
C ASN A 274 12.30 -3.94 20.98
N SER A 275 11.38 -4.39 21.84
CA SER A 275 11.73 -5.09 23.09
C SER A 275 12.40 -6.45 22.89
N ARG A 276 12.40 -7.00 21.66
CA ARG A 276 13.03 -8.26 21.27
C ARG A 276 14.32 -8.07 20.48
N GLY A 277 14.80 -6.83 20.36
CA GLY A 277 16.05 -6.49 19.70
C GLY A 277 15.96 -6.37 18.17
N ALA A 278 14.77 -6.50 17.59
CA ALA A 278 14.57 -6.32 16.15
C ALA A 278 14.45 -4.84 15.79
N LYS A 279 14.91 -4.47 14.59
CA LYS A 279 14.84 -3.12 14.06
C LYS A 279 13.51 -2.91 13.33
N ASN A 280 12.81 -1.83 13.69
CA ASN A 280 11.68 -1.31 12.94
C ASN A 280 12.12 -0.04 12.21
N THR A 281 12.20 -0.10 10.89
CA THR A 281 12.63 1.01 10.04
C THR A 281 11.44 1.56 9.26
N THR A 282 11.02 2.78 9.59
CA THR A 282 10.04 3.53 8.81
C THR A 282 10.75 4.30 7.71
N ILE A 283 10.21 4.23 6.50
CA ILE A 283 10.70 4.90 5.29
C ILE A 283 9.53 5.70 4.73
N MET A 284 9.52 7.01 4.99
CA MET A 284 8.53 7.93 4.43
C MET A 284 8.97 8.36 3.03
N ILE A 285 8.17 8.06 2.02
CA ILE A 285 8.53 8.31 0.62
C ILE A 285 7.79 9.58 0.16
N PRO A 286 8.50 10.66 -0.18
CA PRO A 286 7.87 11.89 -0.66
C PRO A 286 7.23 11.71 -2.04
N GLU A 287 6.07 12.34 -2.24
CA GLU A 287 5.50 12.50 -3.58
C GLU A 287 6.17 13.66 -4.32
N GLN A 288 6.15 13.65 -5.65
CA GLN A 288 6.68 14.77 -6.43
C GLN A 288 5.88 16.06 -6.19
N HIS A 289 4.56 15.94 -6.11
CA HIS A 289 3.63 17.03 -5.81
C HIS A 289 2.60 16.53 -4.80
N LEU A 290 1.87 17.44 -4.15
CA LEU A 290 0.74 17.03 -3.32
C LEU A 290 -0.25 16.17 -4.14
N PRO A 291 -0.90 15.18 -3.53
CA PRO A 291 -2.00 14.47 -4.17
C PRO A 291 -3.06 15.39 -4.79
N LEU A 292 -3.44 16.49 -4.12
CA LEU A 292 -4.38 17.47 -4.71
C LEU A 292 -3.84 18.19 -5.96
N VAL A 293 -2.52 18.27 -6.13
CA VAL A 293 -1.84 18.99 -7.21
C VAL A 293 -1.55 18.06 -8.39
N LEU A 294 -1.26 16.78 -8.14
CA LEU A 294 -0.98 15.77 -9.17
C LEU A 294 -2.00 15.69 -10.32
N PRO A 295 -3.33 15.78 -10.11
CA PRO A 295 -4.29 15.80 -11.22
C PRO A 295 -4.01 16.90 -12.25
N PHE A 296 -3.56 18.08 -11.82
CA PHE A 296 -3.24 19.20 -12.71
C PHE A 296 -2.00 18.93 -13.55
N LYS A 297 -1.02 18.21 -12.99
CA LYS A 297 0.15 17.75 -13.75
C LYS A 297 -0.27 16.90 -14.94
N TYR A 298 -1.16 15.93 -14.73
CA TYR A 298 -1.66 15.06 -15.81
C TYR A 298 -2.57 15.79 -16.81
N LEU A 299 -3.09 16.96 -16.44
CA LEU A 299 -3.80 17.87 -17.36
C LEU A 299 -2.86 18.82 -18.12
N GLY A 300 -1.54 18.70 -17.92
CA GLY A 300 -0.53 19.48 -18.63
C GLY A 300 -0.25 20.86 -18.05
N VAL A 301 -0.61 21.11 -16.78
CA VAL A 301 -0.23 22.35 -16.08
C VAL A 301 1.30 22.40 -15.90
N PRO A 302 1.96 23.54 -16.19
CA PRO A 302 3.42 23.64 -16.09
C PRO A 302 3.96 23.40 -14.69
N THR A 303 5.13 22.74 -14.58
CA THR A 303 5.79 22.41 -13.30
C THR A 303 5.98 23.60 -12.37
N GLU A 304 6.34 24.78 -12.89
CA GLU A 304 6.48 25.98 -12.05
C GLU A 304 5.17 26.37 -11.36
N THR A 305 4.04 26.26 -12.08
CA THR A 305 2.71 26.51 -11.50
C THR A 305 2.32 25.43 -10.48
N LEU A 306 2.71 24.17 -10.70
CA LEU A 306 2.50 23.10 -9.73
C LEU A 306 3.32 23.34 -8.45
N ASN A 307 4.58 23.76 -8.58
CA ASN A 307 5.44 24.10 -7.46
C ASN A 307 4.86 25.27 -6.62
N GLU A 308 4.31 26.28 -7.29
CA GLU A 308 3.61 27.39 -6.63
C GLU A 308 2.34 26.91 -5.89
N LEU A 309 1.56 26.01 -6.50
CA LEU A 309 0.38 25.41 -5.88
C LEU A 309 0.75 24.58 -4.63
N ASP A 310 1.80 23.75 -4.71
CA ASP A 310 2.29 23.00 -3.56
C ASP A 310 2.73 23.95 -2.43
N ALA A 311 3.52 24.99 -2.75
CA ALA A 311 3.99 25.94 -1.76
C ALA A 311 2.85 26.66 -1.01
N VAL A 312 1.70 26.85 -1.68
CA VAL A 312 0.51 27.47 -1.07
C VAL A 312 -0.32 26.45 -0.28
N LEU A 313 -0.56 25.26 -0.84
CA LEU A 313 -1.49 24.27 -0.27
C LEU A 313 -0.86 23.39 0.80
N GLN A 314 0.44 23.12 0.69
CA GLN A 314 1.13 22.17 1.55
C GLN A 314 1.03 22.55 3.03
N PRO A 315 1.22 23.82 3.46
CA PRO A 315 1.07 24.17 4.87
C PRO A 315 -0.32 23.86 5.44
N ASP A 316 -1.38 24.05 4.64
CA ASP A 316 -2.76 23.76 5.04
C ASP A 316 -3.02 22.25 5.15
N VAL A 317 -2.47 21.46 4.23
CA VAL A 317 -2.49 19.99 4.28
C VAL A 317 -1.68 19.48 5.48
N ASP A 318 -0.45 19.95 5.64
CA ASP A 318 0.51 19.50 6.64
C ASP A 318 0.05 19.81 8.06
N ALA A 319 -0.75 20.87 8.25
CA ALA A 319 -1.37 21.18 9.54
C ALA A 319 -2.26 20.05 10.08
N GLY A 320 -2.72 19.13 9.22
CA GLY A 320 -3.51 17.95 9.59
C GLY A 320 -2.69 16.78 10.17
N TYR A 321 -1.36 16.89 10.21
CA TYR A 321 -0.45 15.84 10.64
C TYR A 321 0.50 16.35 11.72
N SER A 322 0.43 15.80 12.92
CA SER A 322 1.25 16.24 14.06
C SER A 322 2.76 16.06 13.85
N ARG A 323 3.19 15.16 12.96
CA ARG A 323 4.61 15.01 12.55
C ARG A 323 5.24 16.31 12.04
N ASN A 324 4.42 17.25 11.56
CA ASN A 324 4.87 18.52 10.98
C ASN A 324 4.97 19.67 12.00
N ASP A 325 4.57 19.44 13.26
CA ASP A 325 4.60 20.47 14.31
C ASP A 325 6.02 20.91 14.68
N ASP A 326 6.99 20.00 14.56
CA ASP A 326 8.41 20.29 14.75
C ASP A 326 9.13 20.21 13.39
N PRO A 327 9.41 21.37 12.75
CA PRO A 327 10.11 21.41 11.47
C PRO A 327 11.51 20.77 11.50
N ALA A 328 12.13 20.64 12.67
CA ALA A 328 13.45 20.00 12.80
C ALA A 328 13.37 18.47 12.62
N THR A 329 12.23 17.86 12.91
CA THR A 329 12.01 16.42 12.79
C THR A 329 11.02 16.03 11.70
N ALA A 330 10.27 16.99 11.15
CA ALA A 330 9.29 16.75 10.10
C ALA A 330 9.96 16.09 8.86
N PRO A 331 9.40 14.99 8.32
CA PRO A 331 9.90 14.39 7.08
C PRO A 331 9.65 15.34 5.90
N VAL A 332 10.36 15.12 4.79
CA VAL A 332 9.99 15.71 3.50
C VAL A 332 8.83 14.90 2.94
N THR A 333 7.68 15.50 2.71
CA THR A 333 6.48 14.81 2.20
C THR A 333 6.19 15.14 0.74
N VAL A 334 6.67 16.30 0.26
CA VAL A 334 6.65 16.72 -1.15
C VAL A 334 8.07 17.11 -1.55
N ASP A 335 8.56 16.56 -2.65
CA ASP A 335 9.85 16.91 -3.25
C ASP A 335 9.72 16.94 -4.79
N PRO A 336 9.57 18.12 -5.41
CA PRO A 336 9.40 18.23 -6.86
C PRO A 336 10.55 17.67 -7.71
N VAL A 337 11.72 17.46 -7.10
CA VAL A 337 12.93 17.01 -7.79
C VAL A 337 13.15 15.51 -7.61
N HIS A 338 13.04 15.00 -6.39
CA HIS A 338 13.36 13.60 -6.07
C HIS A 338 12.15 12.75 -5.64
N GLY A 339 11.03 13.40 -5.32
CA GLY A 339 9.79 12.71 -5.01
C GLY A 339 9.28 11.93 -6.22
N TYR A 340 8.60 10.82 -5.97
CA TYR A 340 8.16 9.96 -7.06
C TYR A 340 6.92 10.54 -7.77
N ASP A 341 6.86 10.28 -9.08
CA ASP A 341 5.64 10.44 -9.86
C ASP A 341 4.91 9.10 -9.91
N PRO A 342 3.69 8.99 -9.34
CA PRO A 342 2.90 7.77 -9.36
C PRO A 342 2.84 7.08 -10.72
N ALA A 343 2.50 7.84 -11.77
CA ALA A 343 2.35 7.31 -13.11
C ALA A 343 3.68 6.76 -13.66
N ALA A 344 4.79 7.44 -13.37
CA ALA A 344 6.11 7.04 -13.86
C ALA A 344 6.64 5.79 -13.16
N VAL A 345 6.45 5.65 -11.85
CA VAL A 345 6.93 4.47 -11.11
C VAL A 345 6.08 3.23 -11.38
N THR A 346 4.79 3.39 -11.68
CA THR A 346 3.94 2.26 -12.09
C THR A 346 4.07 1.91 -13.56
N ALA A 347 4.53 2.85 -14.42
CA ALA A 347 4.60 2.64 -15.87
C ALA A 347 5.30 1.34 -16.27
N PRO A 348 6.49 0.97 -15.74
CA PRO A 348 7.14 -0.28 -16.12
C PRO A 348 6.31 -1.54 -15.80
N ALA A 349 5.52 -1.50 -14.73
CA ALA A 349 4.61 -2.59 -14.36
C ALA A 349 3.40 -2.63 -15.31
N THR A 350 2.85 -1.46 -15.67
CA THR A 350 1.76 -1.31 -16.65
C THR A 350 2.20 -1.65 -18.09
N GLU A 351 3.43 -1.33 -18.48
CA GLU A 351 3.96 -1.62 -19.81
C GLU A 351 4.15 -3.11 -20.03
N ALA A 352 4.71 -3.81 -19.06
CA ALA A 352 4.92 -5.25 -19.15
C ALA A 352 3.59 -6.04 -19.04
N ALA A 353 2.62 -5.47 -18.34
CA ALA A 353 1.24 -5.93 -18.31
C ALA A 353 0.49 -5.82 -19.65
N PHE A 354 0.71 -4.74 -20.40
CA PHE A 354 -0.19 -4.34 -21.51
C PHE A 354 0.47 -4.07 -22.87
N GLY A 355 1.78 -4.30 -23.00
CA GLY A 355 2.49 -4.07 -24.27
C GLY A 355 2.54 -2.59 -24.68
N GLY A 356 2.57 -1.66 -23.71
CA GLY A 356 2.77 -0.21 -23.95
C GLY A 356 1.57 0.56 -24.52
N GLY A 357 0.37 -0.04 -24.58
CA GLY A 357 -0.81 0.57 -25.22
C GLY A 357 -1.74 1.38 -24.31
N SER A 358 -1.58 1.32 -22.98
CA SER A 358 -2.41 2.09 -22.03
C SER A 358 -1.54 3.12 -21.31
N ASP A 359 -1.96 4.39 -21.38
CA ASP A 359 -1.25 5.51 -20.74
C ASP A 359 -1.48 5.47 -19.21
N PRO A 360 -0.42 5.33 -18.39
CA PRO A 360 -0.54 5.28 -16.92
C PRO A 360 -1.21 6.52 -16.32
N ALA A 361 -1.02 7.70 -16.93
CA ALA A 361 -1.67 8.93 -16.49
C ALA A 361 -3.19 8.88 -16.70
N SER A 362 -3.65 8.25 -17.79
CA SER A 362 -5.08 8.04 -18.07
C SER A 362 -5.75 7.07 -17.08
N GLN A 363 -5.04 6.04 -16.60
CA GLN A 363 -5.55 5.12 -15.56
C GLN A 363 -5.67 5.84 -14.21
N LEU A 364 -4.65 6.63 -13.84
CA LEU A 364 -4.67 7.44 -12.64
C LEU A 364 -5.79 8.50 -12.70
N LEU A 365 -5.95 9.15 -13.84
CA LEU A 365 -7.03 10.12 -14.06
C LEU A 365 -8.42 9.47 -14.01
N ALA A 366 -8.57 8.24 -14.51
CA ALA A 366 -9.82 7.49 -14.37
C ALA A 366 -10.14 7.15 -12.90
N GLY A 367 -9.14 6.76 -12.12
CA GLY A 367 -9.27 6.57 -10.67
C GLY A 367 -9.69 7.86 -9.95
N LEU A 368 -9.05 8.99 -10.29
CA LEU A 368 -9.37 10.31 -9.73
C LEU A 368 -10.77 10.80 -10.10
N GLN A 369 -11.16 10.68 -11.37
CA GLN A 369 -12.51 11.06 -11.84
C GLN A 369 -13.58 10.22 -11.16
N TYR A 370 -13.31 8.95 -10.90
CA TYR A 370 -14.23 8.08 -10.19
C TYR A 370 -14.46 8.54 -8.74
N VAL A 371 -13.37 8.84 -8.00
CA VAL A 371 -13.42 9.35 -6.62
C VAL A 371 -14.22 10.67 -6.54
N LEU A 372 -14.03 11.57 -7.51
CA LEU A 372 -14.74 12.84 -7.57
C LEU A 372 -16.25 12.68 -7.87
N ASN A 373 -16.61 11.73 -8.73
CA ASN A 373 -17.99 11.54 -9.19
C ASN A 373 -18.87 10.71 -8.25
N HIS A 374 -18.30 10.01 -7.28
CA HIS A 374 -19.03 9.16 -6.31
C HIS A 374 -19.11 9.75 -4.90
N GLN A 375 -18.91 11.07 -4.74
CA GLN A 375 -19.33 11.75 -3.52
C GLN A 375 -20.86 11.73 -3.44
N GLY A 376 -21.38 10.93 -2.50
CA GLY A 376 -22.81 10.79 -2.26
C GLY A 376 -23.48 12.16 -2.15
N LYS A 377 -24.52 12.38 -2.96
CA LYS A 377 -25.40 13.54 -2.79
C LYS A 377 -26.00 13.51 -1.37
N PRO A 378 -26.15 14.67 -0.71
CA PRO A 378 -26.49 14.77 0.71
C PRO A 378 -27.81 14.11 1.10
#